data_AF-A0A1N5S2X0-F1
#
_entry.id   AF-A0A1N5S2X0-F1
#
_cell.length_a   1.000
_cell.length_b   1.000
_cell.length_c   1.000
_cell.angle_alpha   90.00
_cell.angle_beta   90.00
_cell.angle_gamma   90.00
#
_symmetry.space_group_name_H-M   'P 1'
#
loop_
_entity.id
_entity.type
_entity.pdbx_description
1 polymer ?
#
loop_
_entity_poly.entity_id
_entity_poly.type
_entity_poly.pdbx_seq_one_letter_code
_entity_poly.pdbx_strand_id
1 'polypeptide(L)'
;MELDEKAGLICVIWELFLIFSAIFMPSVWHAFLWLLASGNIFLEIIGVIGIAIALIGFLIILYYVISYIVLALVILFTFGAPALALYYFLGLDHSIILALVIAVAIILYLVETRAVRVEHHTVTVGLNRRYVIKR
;
A
#
# COMPACT_ATOMS: atom_id res chain seq x y z
N MET A 1 -1.43 -9.35 13.75
CA MET A 1 -1.97 -7.99 13.70
C MET A 1 -1.86 -7.41 15.09
N GLU A 2 -0.95 -6.45 15.23
CA GLU A 2 -0.66 -5.78 16.51
C GLU A 2 -1.85 -4.92 16.96
N LEU A 3 -1.91 -4.59 18.25
CA LEU A 3 -3.04 -3.85 18.83
C LEU A 3 -3.25 -2.49 18.12
N ASP A 4 -2.15 -1.83 17.76
CA ASP A 4 -2.15 -0.52 17.11
C ASP A 4 -2.70 -0.57 15.69
N GLU A 5 -2.36 -1.63 14.93
CA GLU A 5 -2.93 -1.87 13.60
C GLU A 5 -4.45 -2.04 13.66
N LYS A 6 -4.96 -2.74 14.70
CA LYS A 6 -6.40 -2.94 14.89
C LYS A 6 -7.11 -1.63 15.26
N ALA A 7 -6.50 -0.83 16.13
CA ALA A 7 -7.05 0.47 16.51
C ALA A 7 -7.13 1.42 15.29
N GLY A 8 -6.07 1.48 14.48
CA GLY A 8 -6.05 2.24 13.24
C GLY A 8 -7.13 1.79 12.25
N LEU A 9 -7.29 0.47 12.08
CA LEU A 9 -8.33 -0.10 11.22
C LEU A 9 -9.75 0.31 11.67
N ILE A 10 -10.03 0.26 12.97
CA ILE A 10 -11.33 0.68 13.52
C ILE A 10 -11.60 2.16 13.20
N CYS A 11 -10.61 3.03 13.40
CA CYS A 11 -10.74 4.45 13.10
C CYS A 11 -11.05 4.68 11.61
N VAL A 12 -10.36 3.99 10.71
CA VAL A 12 -10.56 4.11 9.26
C VAL A 12 -11.93 3.58 8.84
N ILE A 13 -12.35 2.42 9.35
CA ILE A 13 -13.67 1.84 9.04
C ILE A 13 -14.79 2.76 9.53
N TRP A 14 -14.64 3.30 10.74
CA TRP A 14 -15.59 4.22 11.33
C TRP A 14 -15.72 5.51 10.51
N GLU A 15 -14.59 6.08 10.09
CA GLU A 15 -14.59 7.27 9.23
C GLU A 15 -15.23 7.00 7.87
N LEU A 16 -14.90 5.87 7.22
CA LEU A 16 -15.54 5.49 5.97
C LEU A 16 -17.05 5.35 6.12
N PHE A 17 -17.50 4.71 7.20
CA PHE A 17 -18.92 4.62 7.52
C PHE A 17 -19.57 6.00 7.65
N LEU A 18 -18.94 6.94 8.37
CA LEU A 18 -19.46 8.30 8.51
C LEU A 18 -19.52 9.06 7.18
N ILE A 19 -18.48 8.97 6.35
CA ILE A 19 -18.45 9.56 5.00
C ILE A 19 -19.60 8.98 4.15
N PHE A 20 -19.74 7.66 4.10
CA PHE A 20 -20.81 7.03 3.33
C PHE A 20 -22.19 7.35 3.88
N SER A 21 -22.35 7.40 5.20
CA SER A 21 -23.62 7.76 5.83
C SER A 21 -24.05 9.19 5.48
N ALA A 22 -23.12 10.13 5.24
CA ALA A 22 -23.47 11.48 4.80
C ALA A 22 -24.25 11.49 3.47
N ILE A 23 -23.98 10.51 2.60
CA ILE A 23 -24.59 10.40 1.28
C ILE A 23 -25.82 9.48 1.32
N PHE A 24 -25.69 8.30 1.94
CA PHE A 24 -26.68 7.23 1.86
C PHE A 24 -27.65 7.18 3.04
N MET A 25 -27.26 7.69 4.21
CA MET A 25 -28.07 7.65 5.44
C MET A 25 -27.89 8.92 6.28
N PRO A 26 -28.38 10.09 5.83
CA PRO A 26 -28.15 11.37 6.52
C PRO A 26 -28.69 11.41 7.96
N SER A 27 -29.65 10.54 8.29
CA SER A 27 -30.20 10.39 9.64
C SER A 27 -29.14 10.00 10.68
N VAL A 28 -28.06 9.32 10.29
CA VAL A 28 -26.92 8.99 11.16
C VAL A 28 -26.26 10.27 11.69
N TRP A 29 -26.07 11.26 10.81
CA TRP A 29 -25.51 12.55 11.18
C TRP A 29 -26.44 13.34 12.10
N HIS A 30 -27.75 13.29 11.85
CA HIS A 30 -28.72 13.91 12.76
C HIS A 30 -28.70 13.26 14.15
N ALA A 31 -28.57 11.93 14.23
CA ALA A 31 -28.43 11.24 15.51
C ALA A 31 -27.12 11.61 16.23
N PHE A 32 -26.02 11.76 15.49
CA PHE A 32 -24.73 12.21 16.04
C PHE A 32 -24.77 13.64 16.59
N LEU A 33 -25.36 14.56 15.83
CA LEU A 33 -25.54 15.94 16.27
C LEU A 33 -26.50 16.03 17.46
N TRP A 34 -27.53 15.18 17.48
CA TRP A 34 -28.43 15.09 18.63
C TRP A 34 -27.73 14.55 19.88
N LEU A 35 -26.85 13.55 19.75
CA LEU A 35 -26.05 13.04 20.88
C LEU A 35 -25.24 14.16 21.54
N LEU A 36 -24.60 15.01 20.73
CA LEU A 36 -23.84 16.17 21.18
C LEU A 36 -24.73 17.26 21.81
N ALA A 37 -25.92 17.48 21.25
CA ALA A 37 -26.85 18.50 21.74
C ALA A 37 -27.82 17.98 22.83
N SER A 38 -27.65 16.74 23.30
CA SER A 38 -28.63 16.06 24.15
C SER A 38 -28.75 16.65 25.57
N GLY A 39 -27.76 17.42 26.02
CA GLY A 39 -27.66 17.94 27.39
C GLY A 39 -27.34 16.87 28.43
N ASN A 40 -27.16 15.62 28.02
CA ASN A 40 -26.71 14.53 28.87
C ASN A 40 -25.22 14.29 28.66
N ILE A 41 -24.43 14.52 29.70
CA ILE A 41 -22.96 14.39 29.70
C ILE A 41 -22.51 13.03 29.17
N PHE A 42 -23.22 11.95 29.50
CA PHE A 42 -22.85 10.60 29.05
C PHE A 42 -22.97 10.45 27.53
N LEU A 43 -24.08 10.94 26.96
CA LEU A 43 -24.33 10.88 25.52
C LEU A 43 -23.44 11.83 24.73
N GLU A 44 -23.18 13.00 25.29
CA GLU A 44 -22.27 13.99 24.72
C GLU A 44 -20.85 13.43 24.61
N ILE A 45 -20.34 12.78 25.67
CA ILE A 45 -19.03 12.12 25.66
C ILE A 45 -18.96 11.03 24.58
N ILE A 46 -20.00 10.22 24.42
CA ILE A 46 -20.04 9.20 23.36
C ILE A 46 -19.97 9.85 21.97
N GLY A 47 -20.73 10.94 21.77
CA GLY A 47 -20.70 11.72 20.52
C GLY A 47 -19.31 12.29 20.23
N VAL A 48 -18.66 12.89 21.22
CA VAL A 48 -17.31 13.46 21.10
C VAL A 48 -16.28 12.38 20.78
N ILE A 49 -16.33 11.23 21.46
CA ILE A 49 -15.42 10.10 21.18
C ILE A 49 -15.63 9.61 19.74
N GLY A 50 -16.88 9.47 19.29
CA GLY A 50 -17.18 9.06 17.91
C GLY A 50 -16.59 10.02 16.87
N ILE A 51 -16.66 11.34 17.10
CA ILE A 51 -16.03 12.34 16.23
C ILE A 51 -14.50 12.29 16.32
N ALA A 52 -13.94 12.11 17.51
CA ALA A 52 -12.49 12.02 17.67
C ALA A 52 -11.90 10.81 16.92
N ILE A 53 -12.56 9.65 17.01
CA ILE A 53 -12.17 8.43 16.27
C ILE A 53 -12.26 8.66 14.76
N ALA A 54 -13.34 9.30 14.31
CA ALA A 54 -13.55 9.68 12.90
C ALA A 54 -12.42 10.58 12.39
N LEU A 55 -12.09 11.63 13.15
CA LEU A 55 -11.04 12.58 12.81
C LEU A 55 -9.65 11.93 12.75
N ILE A 56 -9.34 11.01 13.66
CA ILE A 56 -8.11 10.21 13.60
C ILE A 56 -8.11 9.33 12.34
N GLY A 57 -9.23 8.65 12.04
CA GLY A 57 -9.41 7.86 10.82
C GLY A 57 -9.17 8.69 9.55
N PHE A 58 -9.73 9.90 9.50
CA PHE A 58 -9.55 10.85 8.40
C PHE A 58 -8.08 11.23 8.22
N LEU A 59 -7.36 11.55 9.30
CA LEU A 59 -5.94 11.87 9.25
C LEU A 59 -5.09 10.70 8.73
N ILE A 60 -5.42 9.48 9.14
CA ILE A 60 -4.75 8.26 8.65
C ILE A 60 -4.98 8.11 7.14
N ILE A 61 -6.22 8.22 6.68
CA ILE A 61 -6.57 8.14 5.25
C ILE A 61 -5.81 9.21 4.47
N LEU A 62 -5.84 10.46 4.94
CA LEU A 62 -5.18 11.60 4.30
C LEU A 62 -3.66 11.39 4.19
N TYR A 63 -3.03 10.91 5.27
CA TYR A 63 -1.60 10.58 5.28
C TYR A 63 -1.25 9.56 4.19
N TYR A 64 -2.03 8.48 4.09
CA TYR A 64 -1.81 7.46 3.06
C TYR A 64 -2.02 8.03 1.66
N VAL A 65 -3.09 8.79 1.43
CA VAL A 65 -3.38 9.41 0.12
C VAL A 65 -2.22 10.30 -0.33
N ILE A 66 -1.72 11.17 0.55
CA ILE A 66 -0.58 12.04 0.24
C ILE A 66 0.66 11.19 -0.06
N SER A 67 0.96 10.19 0.77
CA SER A 67 2.12 9.31 0.59
C SER A 67 2.06 8.57 -0.76
N TYR A 68 0.89 8.08 -1.15
CA TYR A 68 0.68 7.43 -2.44
C TYR A 68 0.82 8.40 -3.62
N ILE A 69 0.33 9.64 -3.50
CA ILE A 69 0.51 10.67 -4.54
C ILE A 69 1.99 10.99 -4.72
N VAL A 70 2.73 11.18 -3.63
CA VAL A 70 4.18 11.45 -3.67
C VAL A 70 4.91 10.27 -4.32
N LEU A 71 4.58 9.04 -3.93
CA LEU A 71 5.17 7.85 -4.54
C LEU A 71 4.88 7.77 -6.04
N ALA A 72 3.65 8.05 -6.46
CA ALA A 72 3.26 8.06 -7.87
C ALA A 72 4.04 9.11 -8.66
N LEU A 73 4.27 10.30 -8.10
CA LEU A 73 5.09 11.33 -8.72
C LEU A 73 6.54 10.88 -8.86
N VAL A 74 7.13 10.29 -7.80
CA VAL A 74 8.49 9.76 -7.85
C VAL A 74 8.62 8.72 -8.97
N ILE A 75 7.69 7.76 -9.07
CA ILE A 75 7.67 6.75 -10.13
C ILE A 75 7.55 7.40 -11.51
N LEU A 76 6.65 8.38 -11.66
CA LEU A 76 6.45 9.09 -12.92
C LEU A 76 7.72 9.82 -13.37
N PHE A 77 8.45 10.47 -12.47
CA PHE A 77 9.68 11.18 -12.83
C PHE A 77 10.86 10.23 -13.06
N THR A 78 10.97 9.16 -12.27
CA THR A 78 12.09 8.21 -12.38
C THR A 78 11.96 7.27 -13.56
N PHE A 79 10.76 6.81 -13.90
CA PHE A 79 10.53 5.88 -15.00
C PHE A 79 9.78 6.52 -16.17
N GLY A 80 8.77 7.35 -15.88
CA GLY A 80 7.95 7.97 -16.92
C GLY A 80 8.72 9.00 -17.76
N ALA A 81 9.51 9.88 -17.13
CA ALA A 81 10.28 10.88 -17.88
C ALA A 81 11.35 10.26 -18.80
N PRO A 82 12.16 9.27 -18.36
CA PRO A 82 13.06 8.55 -19.26
C PRO A 82 12.32 7.77 -20.35
N ALA A 83 11.18 7.15 -20.05
CA ALA A 83 10.37 6.45 -21.04
C ALA A 83 9.82 7.41 -22.11
N LEU A 84 9.34 8.59 -21.72
CA LEU A 84 8.90 9.63 -22.64
C LEU A 84 10.07 10.18 -23.48
N ALA A 85 11.24 10.38 -22.88
CA ALA A 85 12.42 10.80 -23.63
C ALA A 85 12.81 9.76 -24.69
N LEU A 86 12.85 8.47 -24.33
CA LEU A 86 13.09 7.38 -25.28
C LEU A 86 12.03 7.35 -26.38
N TYR A 87 10.76 7.55 -26.05
CA TYR A 87 9.68 7.65 -27.03
C TYR A 87 9.92 8.80 -28.03
N TYR A 88 10.28 9.99 -27.54
CA TYR A 88 10.56 11.14 -28.42
C TYR A 88 11.83 10.94 -29.27
N PHE A 89 12.85 10.24 -28.75
CA PHE A 89 14.10 9.99 -29.48
C PHE A 89 13.97 8.87 -30.53
N LEU A 90 13.28 7.77 -30.21
CA LEU A 90 13.18 6.59 -31.07
C LEU A 90 11.93 6.58 -31.97
N GLY A 91 10.91 7.38 -31.64
CA GLY A 91 9.60 7.30 -32.26
C GLY A 91 8.79 6.10 -31.75
N LEU A 92 7.48 6.12 -32.05
CA LEU A 92 6.51 5.18 -31.48
C LEU A 92 6.86 3.73 -31.81
N ASP A 93 7.14 3.41 -33.07
CA ASP A 93 7.37 2.03 -33.52
C ASP A 93 8.58 1.38 -32.82
N HIS A 94 9.71 2.09 -32.76
CA HIS A 94 10.94 1.57 -32.14
C HIS A 94 10.84 1.54 -30.61
N SER A 95 10.12 2.48 -29.98
CA SER A 95 9.91 2.48 -28.54
C SER A 95 9.09 1.27 -28.06
N ILE A 96 8.08 0.85 -28.84
CA ILE A 96 7.27 -0.34 -28.54
C ILE A 96 8.10 -1.60 -28.67
N ILE A 97 8.92 -1.71 -29.72
CA ILE A 97 9.81 -2.86 -29.92
C ILE A 97 10.81 -2.95 -28.76
N LEU A 98 11.41 -1.83 -28.35
CA LEU A 98 12.34 -1.77 -27.21
C LEU A 98 11.65 -2.22 -25.91
N ALA A 99 10.45 -1.72 -25.64
CA ALA A 99 9.67 -2.11 -24.46
C ALA A 99 9.36 -3.61 -24.46
N LEU A 100 9.02 -4.19 -25.62
CA LEU A 100 8.78 -5.62 -25.77
C LEU A 100 10.04 -6.44 -25.47
N VAL A 101 11.20 -6.03 -25.99
CA VAL A 101 12.48 -6.72 -25.74
C VAL A 101 12.84 -6.68 -24.25
N ILE A 102 12.70 -5.52 -23.60
CA ILE A 102 12.94 -5.38 -22.16
C ILE A 102 11.99 -6.28 -21.36
N ALA A 103 10.70 -6.31 -21.70
CA ALA A 103 9.72 -7.16 -21.04
C ALA A 103 10.06 -8.66 -21.16
N VAL A 104 10.45 -9.12 -22.36
CA VAL A 104 10.88 -10.50 -22.59
C VAL A 104 12.14 -10.82 -21.77
N ALA A 105 13.12 -9.92 -21.73
CA ALA A 105 14.34 -10.11 -20.93
C ALA A 105 14.03 -10.23 -19.42
N ILE A 106 13.13 -9.39 -18.90
CA ILE A 106 12.70 -9.45 -17.50
C ILE A 106 11.99 -10.77 -17.19
N ILE A 107 11.10 -11.24 -18.08
CA ILE A 107 10.40 -12.51 -17.91
C ILE A 107 11.41 -13.66 -17.89
N LEU A 108 12.36 -13.69 -18.83
CA LEU A 108 13.41 -14.71 -18.86
C LEU A 108 14.25 -14.69 -17.59
N TYR A 109 14.64 -13.50 -17.12
CA TYR A 109 15.37 -13.34 -15.86
C TYR A 109 14.57 -13.82 -14.64
N LEU A 110 13.27 -13.53 -14.57
CA LEU A 110 12.37 -14.02 -13.52
C LEU A 110 12.20 -15.54 -13.53
N VAL A 111 12.12 -16.14 -14.72
CA VAL A 111 12.07 -17.60 -14.87
C VAL A 111 13.40 -18.22 -14.43
N GLU A 112 14.53 -17.66 -14.86
CA GLU A 112 15.87 -18.14 -14.48
C GLU A 112 16.10 -18.05 -12.97
N THR A 113 15.79 -16.91 -12.36
CA THR A 113 15.91 -16.72 -10.90
C THR A 113 14.95 -17.58 -10.08
N ARG A 114 13.81 -18.01 -10.63
CA ARG A 114 12.93 -19.03 -9.99
C ARG A 114 13.38 -20.46 -10.27
N ALA A 115 14.08 -20.73 -11.38
CA ALA A 115 14.58 -22.05 -11.75
C ALA A 115 15.87 -22.42 -11.00
N VAL A 116 16.67 -21.42 -10.60
CA VAL A 116 17.83 -21.63 -9.73
C VAL A 116 17.33 -21.84 -8.29
N ARG A 117 17.04 -23.11 -7.95
CA ARG A 117 17.08 -23.54 -6.54
C ARG A 117 18.46 -23.16 -6.02
N VAL A 118 18.51 -22.26 -5.05
CA VAL A 118 19.72 -22.01 -4.27
C VAL A 118 19.99 -23.28 -3.48
N GLU A 119 20.70 -24.22 -4.09
CA GLU A 119 21.29 -25.35 -3.39
C GLU A 119 22.35 -24.75 -2.47
N HIS A 120 22.02 -24.62 -1.18
CA HIS A 120 23.00 -24.33 -0.15
C HIS A 120 23.98 -25.50 -0.06
N HIS A 121 24.96 -25.54 -0.96
CA HIS A 121 26.15 -26.35 -0.77
C HIS A 121 27.00 -25.65 0.29
N THR A 122 26.79 -26.02 1.55
CA THR A 122 27.75 -25.75 2.62
C THR A 122 28.98 -26.62 2.37
N VAL A 123 29.87 -26.16 1.49
CA VAL A 123 31.20 -26.75 1.35
C VAL A 123 32.00 -26.30 2.57
N THR A 124 31.91 -27.06 3.65
CA THR A 124 32.87 -26.96 4.76
C THR A 124 34.18 -27.55 4.25
N VAL A 125 35.15 -26.67 3.97
CA VAL A 125 36.52 -27.09 3.65
C VAL A 125 37.17 -27.59 4.94
N GLY A 126 36.86 -28.83 5.30
CA GLY A 126 37.57 -29.61 6.33
C GLY A 126 38.81 -30.22 5.72
N LEU A 127 39.98 -29.86 6.26
CA LEU A 127 41.31 -30.05 5.68
C LEU A 127 41.78 -31.50 5.42
N ASN A 128 40.95 -32.55 5.52
CA ASN A 128 41.45 -33.89 5.19
C ASN A 128 40.46 -35.03 4.86
N ARG A 129 39.17 -34.80 4.60
CA ARG A 129 38.28 -35.85 4.03
C ARG A 129 36.93 -35.28 3.58
N ARG A 130 36.62 -35.41 2.28
CA ARG A 130 35.31 -35.06 1.72
C ARG A 130 34.26 -36.05 2.20
N TYR A 131 33.32 -35.60 3.02
CA TYR A 131 32.04 -36.28 3.21
C TYR A 131 30.94 -35.40 2.60
N VAL A 132 30.37 -35.87 1.48
CA VAL A 132 29.18 -35.26 0.87
C VAL A 132 27.97 -35.87 1.55
N ILE A 133 27.37 -35.15 2.50
CA ILE A 133 26.09 -35.54 3.10
C ILE A 133 24.99 -34.97 2.21
N LYS A 134 24.31 -35.84 1.47
CA LYS A 134 23.07 -35.52 0.75
C LYS A 134 21.94 -35.39 1.79
N ARG A 135 21.23 -34.26 1.77
CA ARG A 135 19.91 -34.13 2.40
C ARG A 135 18.91 -33.77 1.31
#